data_AF-A0A7S4AUS0-F1
#
_entry.id   AF-A0A7S4AUS0-F1
#
_cell.length_a   1.000
_cell.length_b   1.000
_cell.length_c   1.000
_cell.angle_alpha   90.00
_cell.angle_beta   90.00
_cell.angle_gamma   90.00
#
_symmetry.space_group_name_H-M   'P 1'
#
loop_
_entity.id
_entity.type
_entity.pdbx_description
1 polymer ?
#
loop_
_entity_poly.entity_id
_entity_poly.type
_entity_poly.pdbx_seq_one_letter_code
_entity_poly.pdbx_strand_id
1 'polypeptide(L)'
;GSYVDHVGVDPTHGIVERIVSDQVRKVGGLLQNVQFQKHRKCKDESELSYPIRLQTACSGTDAPSIAFGLIKESLSRLCSGSKDKNDHLFDYEHMMSCEIEPFKQAYIARNFPGVPLFPDITKLSAIDEDNIAE
;
A
#
# COMPACT_ATOMS: atom_id res chain seq x y z
N GLY A 1 15.13 18.86 2.80
CA GLY A 1 15.42 18.64 4.23
C GLY A 1 14.17 18.12 4.90
N SER A 2 14.29 17.41 6.03
CA SER A 2 13.11 17.07 6.85
C SER A 2 12.47 18.36 7.35
N TYR A 3 11.15 18.48 7.26
CA TYR A 3 10.45 19.60 7.89
C TYR A 3 10.59 19.45 9.41
N VAL A 4 11.11 20.48 10.05
CA VAL A 4 11.17 20.58 11.51
C VAL A 4 10.37 21.80 11.91
N ASP A 5 9.65 21.69 13.01
CA ASP A 5 8.90 22.81 13.57
C ASP A 5 9.83 23.88 14.15
N HIS A 6 9.25 24.92 14.75
CA HIS A 6 9.99 26.04 15.35
C HIS A 6 10.91 25.64 16.51
N VAL A 7 10.75 24.43 17.08
CA VAL A 7 11.63 23.90 18.14
C VAL A 7 12.64 22.88 17.61
N GLY A 8 12.72 22.72 16.29
CA GLY A 8 13.69 21.82 15.63
C GLY A 8 13.29 20.35 15.70
N VAL A 9 12.03 20.05 16.02
CA VAL A 9 11.52 18.69 16.13
C VAL A 9 10.61 18.42 14.93
N ASP A 10 10.70 17.23 14.35
CA ASP A 10 9.67 16.78 13.42
C ASP A 10 8.37 16.59 14.23
N PRO A 11 7.30 17.35 13.96
CA PRO A 11 6.07 17.29 14.73
C PRO A 11 5.40 15.91 14.72
N THR A 12 5.80 15.04 13.79
CA THR A 12 5.28 13.68 13.65
C THR A 12 6.23 12.60 14.18
N HIS A 13 7.40 13.00 14.72
CA HIS A 13 8.44 12.08 15.15
C HIS A 13 7.89 11.01 16.12
N GLY A 14 7.99 9.75 15.71
CA GLY A 14 7.53 8.59 16.50
C GLY A 14 6.01 8.44 16.65
N ILE A 15 5.21 9.48 16.36
CA ILE A 15 3.75 9.43 16.49
C ILE A 15 3.15 8.51 15.42
N VAL A 16 3.52 8.72 14.15
CA VAL A 16 3.00 7.93 13.03
C VAL A 16 3.39 6.46 13.19
N GLU A 17 4.65 6.20 13.52
CA GLU A 17 5.15 4.84 13.74
C GLU A 17 4.39 4.13 14.87
N ARG A 18 4.16 4.81 16.00
CA ARG A 18 3.41 4.26 17.12
C ARG A 18 1.97 3.95 16.74
N ILE A 19 1.29 4.87 16.07
CA ILE A 19 -0.11 4.69 15.64
C ILE A 19 -0.21 3.47 14.72
N VAL A 20 0.63 3.39 13.69
CA VAL A 20 0.61 2.25 12.74
C VAL A 20 0.93 0.95 13.48
N SER A 21 1.95 0.93 14.33
CA SER A 21 2.34 -0.27 15.07
C SER A 21 1.24 -0.78 16.01
N ASP A 22 0.51 0.13 16.66
CA ASP A 22 -0.61 -0.24 17.51
C ASP A 22 -1.79 -0.79 16.71
N GLN A 23 -2.02 -0.33 15.47
CA GLN A 23 -3.02 -0.93 14.58
C GLN A 23 -2.57 -2.30 14.09
N VAL A 24 -1.32 -2.42 13.64
CA VAL A 24 -0.73 -3.68 13.17
C VAL A 24 -0.76 -4.75 14.26
N ARG A 25 -0.53 -4.43 15.53
CA ARG A 25 -0.66 -5.41 16.63
C ARG A 25 -2.08 -5.97 16.77
N LYS A 26 -3.12 -5.17 16.47
CA LYS A 26 -4.52 -5.60 16.57
C LYS A 26 -4.92 -6.52 15.42
N VAL A 27 -4.47 -6.21 14.20
CA VAL A 27 -4.91 -6.92 12.98
C VAL A 27 -3.84 -7.83 12.37
N GLY A 28 -2.62 -7.82 12.89
CA GLY A 28 -1.45 -8.48 12.28
C GLY A 28 -1.62 -9.99 12.13
N GLY A 29 -2.25 -10.64 13.12
CA GLY A 29 -2.59 -12.06 13.00
C GLY A 29 -3.56 -12.35 11.85
N LEU A 30 -4.54 -11.48 11.59
CA LEU A 30 -5.45 -11.62 10.45
C LEU A 30 -4.71 -11.41 9.12
N LEU A 31 -3.86 -10.38 9.04
CA LEU A 31 -3.07 -10.09 7.85
C LEU A 31 -2.09 -11.23 7.50
N GLN A 32 -1.49 -11.86 8.52
CA GLN A 32 -0.66 -13.05 8.33
C GLN A 32 -1.49 -14.28 7.94
N ASN A 33 -2.69 -14.45 8.50
CA ASN A 33 -3.55 -15.59 8.18
C ASN A 33 -4.05 -15.60 6.73
N VAL A 34 -4.38 -14.43 6.15
CA VAL A 34 -4.72 -14.31 4.72
C VAL A 34 -3.59 -14.84 3.84
N GLN A 35 -2.34 -14.67 4.29
CA GLN A 35 -1.16 -15.17 3.57
C GLN A 35 -0.98 -16.69 3.67
N PHE A 36 -1.29 -17.30 4.82
CA PHE A 36 -1.17 -18.77 5.01
C PHE A 36 -2.24 -19.58 4.25
N GLN A 37 -3.36 -18.96 3.85
CA GLN A 37 -4.39 -19.63 3.06
C GLN A 37 -3.91 -20.03 1.65
N LYS A 38 -2.82 -19.44 1.14
CA LYS A 38 -2.20 -19.82 -0.16
C LYS A 38 -1.77 -21.30 -0.24
N HIS A 39 -1.47 -21.94 0.90
CA HIS A 39 -1.07 -23.35 0.96
C HIS A 39 -2.22 -24.33 1.23
N ARG A 40 -3.42 -23.84 1.55
CA ARG A 40 -4.61 -24.66 1.60
C ARG A 40 -5.25 -24.61 0.22
N LYS A 41 -5.17 -25.72 -0.51
CA LYS A 41 -5.82 -25.96 -1.80
C LYS A 41 -7.35 -26.05 -1.60
N CYS A 42 -7.96 -25.00 -1.06
CA CYS A 42 -9.40 -24.86 -0.99
C CYS A 42 -9.81 -23.90 -2.11
N LYS A 43 -10.82 -24.27 -2.88
CA LYS A 43 -11.56 -23.38 -3.79
C LYS A 43 -12.33 -22.36 -2.94
N ASP A 44 -11.63 -21.54 -2.18
CA ASP A 44 -12.26 -20.43 -1.46
C ASP A 44 -12.24 -19.22 -2.37
N GLU A 45 -13.43 -18.67 -2.59
CA GLU A 45 -13.74 -17.37 -3.16
C GLU A 45 -13.18 -16.25 -2.25
N SER A 46 -11.90 -16.32 -1.86
CA SER A 46 -11.29 -15.25 -1.07
C SER A 46 -11.23 -14.01 -1.96
N GLU A 47 -11.94 -12.95 -1.60
CA GLU A 47 -12.07 -11.71 -2.39
C GLU A 47 -10.72 -11.01 -2.66
N LEU A 48 -9.65 -11.35 -1.94
CA LEU A 48 -8.35 -10.69 -2.01
C LEU A 48 -7.24 -11.64 -2.47
N SER A 49 -6.66 -11.34 -3.65
CA SER A 49 -5.45 -12.00 -4.16
C SER A 49 -4.20 -11.57 -3.38
N TYR A 50 -3.19 -12.45 -3.29
CA TYR A 50 -1.88 -12.10 -2.73
C TYR A 50 -0.71 -12.23 -3.74
N PRO A 51 0.19 -11.22 -3.86
CA PRO A 51 0.23 -9.98 -3.07
C PRO A 51 -0.98 -9.08 -3.36
N ILE A 52 -1.32 -8.20 -2.41
CA ILE A 52 -2.48 -7.31 -2.58
C ILE A 52 -2.19 -6.38 -3.76
N ARG A 53 -3.05 -6.39 -4.77
CA ARG A 53 -2.94 -5.52 -5.94
C ARG A 53 -3.65 -4.20 -5.63
N LEU A 54 -2.90 -3.17 -5.30
CA LEU A 54 -3.41 -1.86 -4.91
C LEU A 54 -3.57 -0.97 -6.14
N GLN A 55 -4.77 -0.45 -6.34
CA GLN A 55 -5.09 0.60 -7.30
C GLN A 55 -5.73 1.75 -6.51
N THR A 56 -5.24 2.98 -6.67
CA THR A 56 -5.80 4.13 -5.95
C THR A 56 -6.44 5.15 -6.89
N ALA A 57 -7.60 5.68 -6.52
CA ALA A 57 -8.28 6.73 -7.27
C ALA A 57 -8.78 7.81 -6.32
N CYS A 58 -8.55 9.08 -6.66
CA CYS A 58 -8.90 10.25 -5.84
C CYS A 58 -8.31 10.16 -4.41
N SER A 59 -7.14 9.55 -4.27
CA SER A 59 -6.48 9.27 -2.99
C SER A 59 -5.62 10.43 -2.48
N GLY A 60 -5.56 11.55 -3.22
CA GLY A 60 -4.71 12.68 -2.90
C GLY A 60 -3.28 12.43 -3.34
N THR A 61 -2.35 12.31 -2.39
CA THR A 61 -0.92 12.03 -2.65
C THR A 61 -0.57 10.55 -2.42
N ASP A 62 -1.55 9.68 -2.65
CA ASP A 62 -1.46 8.23 -2.46
C ASP A 62 -1.27 7.74 -1.02
N ALA A 63 -2.06 8.31 -0.10
CA ALA A 63 -2.05 7.89 1.30
C ALA A 63 -2.24 6.36 1.51
N PRO A 64 -3.09 5.64 0.74
CA PRO A 64 -3.23 4.19 0.89
C PRO A 64 -1.93 3.42 0.61
N SER A 65 -1.19 3.76 -0.46
CA SER A 65 0.09 3.09 -0.75
C SER A 65 1.11 3.36 0.35
N ILE A 66 1.20 4.59 0.85
CA ILE A 66 2.09 4.93 1.97
C ILE A 66 1.73 4.11 3.21
N ALA A 67 0.44 4.02 3.54
CA ALA A 67 -0.04 3.25 4.69
C ALA A 67 0.32 1.76 4.58
N PHE A 68 0.18 1.15 3.39
CA PHE A 68 0.58 -0.24 3.18
C PHE A 68 2.09 -0.45 3.34
N GLY A 69 2.92 0.51 2.90
CA GLY A 69 4.35 0.51 3.18
C GLY A 69 4.67 0.51 4.68
N LEU A 70 4.01 1.38 5.45
CA LEU A 70 4.19 1.46 6.90
C LEU A 70 3.71 0.19 7.63
N ILE A 71 2.61 -0.41 7.17
CA ILE A 71 2.10 -1.69 7.70
C ILE A 71 3.11 -2.81 7.45
N LYS A 72 3.63 -2.93 6.21
CA LYS A 72 4.66 -3.90 5.82
C LYS A 72 5.89 -3.77 6.71
N GLU A 73 6.38 -2.54 6.87
CA GLU A 73 7.54 -2.25 7.71
C GLU A 73 7.30 -2.59 9.18
N SER A 74 6.16 -2.17 9.75
CA SER A 74 5.81 -2.44 11.14
C SER A 74 5.68 -3.94 11.41
N LEU A 75 5.03 -4.70 10.51
CA LEU A 75 4.98 -6.16 10.57
C LEU A 75 6.39 -6.78 10.52
N SER A 76 7.24 -6.32 9.61
CA SER A 76 8.62 -6.79 9.51
C SER A 76 9.37 -6.59 10.82
N ARG A 77 9.24 -5.43 11.48
CA ARG A 77 9.88 -5.14 12.77
C ARG A 77 9.36 -6.03 13.89
N LEU A 78 8.04 -6.26 13.96
CA LEU A 78 7.42 -7.13 14.97
C LEU A 78 7.82 -8.61 14.79
N CYS A 79 8.03 -9.06 13.56
CA CYS A 79 8.36 -10.45 13.23
C CYS A 79 9.87 -10.75 13.21
N SER A 80 10.73 -9.73 13.13
CA SER A 80 12.21 -9.86 13.05
C SER A 80 12.85 -10.64 14.22
N GLY A 81 12.15 -10.81 15.34
CA GLY A 81 12.60 -11.61 16.50
C GLY A 81 12.21 -13.09 16.46
N SER A 82 11.39 -13.53 15.49
CA SER A 82 10.96 -14.92 15.37
C SER A 82 12.04 -15.76 14.68
N LYS A 83 12.28 -16.99 15.18
CA LYS A 83 13.28 -17.92 14.60
C LYS A 83 12.89 -18.42 13.20
N ASP A 84 11.61 -18.30 12.83
CA ASP A 84 11.11 -18.61 11.50
C ASP A 84 11.32 -17.41 10.56
N LYS A 85 12.56 -17.25 10.10
CA LYS A 85 12.98 -16.20 9.15
C LYS A 85 12.30 -16.27 7.76
N ASN A 86 11.45 -17.27 7.54
CA ASN A 86 10.74 -17.48 6.29
C ASN A 86 9.25 -17.14 6.38
N ASP A 87 8.74 -16.67 7.52
CA ASP A 87 7.32 -16.35 7.64
C ASP A 87 6.99 -15.09 6.82
N HIS A 88 6.14 -15.34 5.83
CA HIS A 88 5.81 -14.47 4.73
C HIS A 88 5.15 -13.17 5.22
N LEU A 89 5.94 -12.09 5.22
CA LEU A 89 5.49 -10.76 5.61
C LEU A 89 4.45 -10.24 4.62
N PHE A 90 3.46 -9.48 5.11
CA PHE A 90 2.47 -8.76 4.29
C PHE A 90 3.15 -8.04 3.11
N ASP A 91 2.58 -8.20 1.92
CA ASP A 91 3.11 -7.59 0.69
C ASP A 91 2.00 -7.09 -0.22
N TYR A 92 2.33 -6.09 -1.01
CA TYR A 92 1.41 -5.42 -1.93
C TYR A 92 2.15 -4.90 -3.15
N GLU A 93 1.44 -4.83 -4.28
CA GLU A 93 1.90 -4.26 -5.53
C GLU A 93 1.05 -3.04 -5.85
N HIS A 94 1.69 -1.87 -6.00
CA HIS A 94 1.00 -0.65 -6.37
C HIS A 94 0.87 -0.57 -7.89
N MET A 95 -0.30 -0.95 -8.40
CA MET A 95 -0.54 -1.20 -9.82
C MET A 95 -0.79 0.08 -10.63
N MET A 96 -1.42 1.10 -10.02
CA MET A 96 -1.73 2.39 -10.64
C MET A 96 -2.26 3.39 -9.60
N SER A 97 -2.20 4.68 -9.95
CA SER A 97 -2.85 5.78 -9.25
C SER A 97 -3.66 6.64 -10.23
N CYS A 98 -4.76 7.23 -9.77
CA CYS A 98 -5.57 8.17 -10.53
C CYS A 98 -5.90 9.40 -9.69
N GLU A 99 -5.49 10.59 -10.13
CA GLU A 99 -5.68 11.84 -9.38
C GLU A 99 -5.85 13.02 -10.34
N ILE A 100 -6.81 13.90 -10.07
CA ILE A 100 -7.16 15.02 -10.97
C ILE A 100 -6.30 16.27 -10.74
N GLU A 101 -5.80 16.47 -9.51
CA GLU A 101 -5.06 17.68 -9.14
C GLU A 101 -3.58 17.62 -9.59
N PRO A 102 -3.10 18.54 -10.45
CA PRO A 102 -1.76 18.46 -11.05
C PRO A 102 -0.60 18.45 -10.05
N PHE A 103 -0.70 19.21 -8.97
CA PHE A 103 0.37 19.24 -7.96
C PHE A 103 0.47 17.92 -7.17
N LYS A 104 -0.66 17.22 -6.98
CA LYS A 104 -0.67 15.90 -6.35
C LYS A 104 -0.17 14.83 -7.30
N GLN A 105 -0.52 14.91 -8.58
CA GLN A 105 0.06 14.07 -9.63
C GLN A 105 1.60 14.16 -9.65
N ALA A 106 2.16 15.38 -9.60
CA ALA A 106 3.61 15.58 -9.55
C ALA A 106 4.25 14.95 -8.30
N TYR A 107 3.56 15.00 -7.15
CA TYR A 107 4.00 14.28 -5.96
C TYR A 107 4.02 12.76 -6.21
N ILE A 108 2.94 12.19 -6.74
CA ILE A 108 2.83 10.75 -6.99
C ILE A 108 3.93 10.29 -7.95
N ALA A 109 4.08 10.94 -9.10
CA ALA A 109 5.08 10.60 -10.12
C ALA A 109 6.51 10.63 -9.57
N ARG A 110 6.81 11.53 -8.63
CA ARG A 110 8.13 11.63 -7.99
C ARG A 110 8.38 10.54 -6.95
N ASN A 111 7.36 10.18 -6.17
CA ASN A 111 7.52 9.29 -5.01
C ASN A 111 7.20 7.81 -5.30
N PHE A 112 6.45 7.53 -6.37
CA PHE A 112 6.09 6.17 -6.80
C PHE A 112 6.54 5.95 -8.26
N PRO A 113 7.87 5.95 -8.53
CA PRO A 113 8.37 5.78 -9.88
C PRO A 113 7.93 4.43 -10.45
N GLY A 114 7.43 4.44 -11.69
CA GLY A 114 6.98 3.24 -12.40
C GLY A 114 5.51 2.88 -12.15
N VAL A 115 4.81 3.54 -11.23
CA VAL A 115 3.36 3.38 -11.07
C VAL A 115 2.64 4.20 -12.15
N PRO A 116 1.82 3.57 -13.02
CA PRO A 116 0.99 4.28 -13.98
C PRO A 116 0.10 5.31 -13.28
N LEU A 117 0.17 6.57 -13.73
CA LEU A 117 -0.58 7.69 -13.17
C LEU A 117 -1.58 8.21 -14.21
N PHE A 118 -2.86 8.07 -13.89
CA PHE A 118 -3.96 8.53 -14.72
C PHE A 118 -4.46 9.89 -14.24
N PRO A 119 -4.70 10.84 -15.16
CA PRO A 119 -5.08 12.20 -14.78
C PRO A 119 -6.57 12.36 -14.46
N ASP A 120 -7.41 11.40 -14.83
CA ASP A 120 -8.87 11.51 -14.70
C ASP A 120 -9.49 10.10 -14.63
N ILE A 121 -10.41 9.91 -13.69
CA ILE A 121 -11.11 8.63 -13.48
C ILE A 121 -11.89 8.18 -14.71
N THR A 122 -12.40 9.13 -15.50
CA THR A 122 -13.13 8.85 -16.74
C THR A 122 -12.25 8.22 -17.83
N LYS A 123 -10.92 8.25 -17.65
CA LYS A 123 -9.96 7.60 -18.55
C LYS A 123 -9.66 6.15 -18.17
N LEU A 124 -10.11 5.68 -17.01
CA LEU A 124 -9.87 4.30 -16.57
C LEU A 124 -10.76 3.28 -17.29
N SER A 125 -11.96 3.66 -17.72
CA SER A 125 -12.88 2.77 -18.45
C SER A 125 -12.55 2.60 -19.93
N ALA A 126 -11.62 3.39 -20.47
CA ALA A 126 -11.27 3.35 -21.90
C ALA A 126 -10.33 2.18 -22.27
N ILE A 127 -9.90 1.37 -21.31
CA ILE A 127 -8.89 0.32 -21.51
C ILE A 127 -9.52 -1.00 -22.01
N ASP A 128 -10.85 -1.16 -21.95
CA ASP A 128 -11.53 -2.42 -22.29
C ASP A 128 -12.28 -2.42 -23.65
N GLU A 129 -12.48 -1.27 -24.32
CA GLU A 129 -13.24 -1.24 -25.59
C GLU A 129 -12.39 -1.48 -26.85
N ASP A 130 -11.06 -1.32 -26.77
CA ASP A 130 -10.17 -1.44 -27.94
C ASP A 130 -9.59 -2.85 -28.17
N ASN A 131 -10.01 -3.87 -27.42
CA ASN A 131 -9.59 -5.28 -27.62
C ASN A 131 -10.68 -6.19 -28.22
N ILE A 132 -11.72 -5.62 -28.87
CA ILE A 132 -12.72 -6.38 -29.65
C ILE A 132 -12.52 -6.23 -31.17
N ALA A 133 -11.52 -5.48 -31.65
CA ALA A 133 -11.26 -5.39 -33.09
C ALA A 133 -9.76 -5.31 -33.42
N GLU A 134 -9.09 -6.47 -33.45
CA GLU A 134 -8.38 -7.05 -34.62
C GLU A 134 -7.69 -8.37 -34.25
#